data_AF-A0A6C8AN61-F1
#
_entry.id   AF-A0A6C8AN61-F1
#
_cell.length_a   1.000
_cell.length_b   1.000
_cell.length_c   1.000
_cell.angle_alpha   90.00
_cell.angle_beta   90.00
_cell.angle_gamma   90.00
#
_symmetry.space_group_name_H-M   'P 1'
#
loop_
_entity.id
_entity.type
_entity.pdbx_description
1 polymer ?
#
loop_
_entity_poly.entity_id
_entity_poly.type
_entity_poly.pdbx_seq_one_letter_code
_entity_poly.pdbx_strand_id
1 'polypeptide(L)'
;MWNLDEKKLQEMLDGFLNFQEVWTLEKVKNMTLEEYTNIKKDNPNRDDFTFWIESKLDNLGSIWGGSAFKFGIYRRNDESQKESSSGRLYSQNYAWIAKYGNNENEAFNNIKEKIIQIIQASQDNNLKTIEKIDFGDAIKWKIAFHYQ
;
A
#
# COMPACT_ATOMS: atom_id res chain seq x y z
N MET A 1 14.32 9.29 27.91
CA MET A 1 13.46 10.36 27.37
C MET A 1 13.91 10.56 25.93
N TRP A 2 13.09 10.21 24.95
CA TRP A 2 13.46 10.33 23.53
C TRP A 2 13.45 11.82 23.17
N ASN A 3 14.62 12.46 23.13
CA ASN A 3 14.74 13.77 22.49
C ASN A 3 14.75 13.52 20.97
N LEU A 4 13.57 13.55 20.35
CA LEU A 4 13.52 13.72 18.92
C LEU A 4 13.97 15.16 18.61
N ASP A 5 14.98 15.27 17.75
CA ASP A 5 15.38 16.53 17.14
C ASP A 5 14.16 17.18 16.48
N GLU A 6 13.94 18.48 16.71
CA GLU A 6 12.85 19.26 16.12
C GLU A 6 12.82 19.10 14.60
N LYS A 7 13.99 19.02 13.97
CA LYS A 7 14.11 18.77 12.53
C LYS A 7 13.48 17.45 12.13
N LYS A 8 13.72 16.38 12.91
CA LYS A 8 13.17 15.05 12.63
C LYS A 8 11.65 15.01 12.83
N LEU A 9 11.14 15.73 13.83
CA LEU A 9 9.69 15.89 14.00
C LEU A 9 9.06 16.61 12.81
N GLN A 10 9.71 17.67 12.32
CA GLN A 10 9.24 18.40 11.15
C GLN A 10 9.25 17.52 9.90
N GLU A 11 10.32 16.76 9.65
CA GLU A 11 10.40 15.82 8.52
C GLU A 11 9.29 14.75 8.57
N MET A 12 8.97 14.24 9.76
CA MET A 12 7.87 13.30 9.97
C MET A 12 6.51 13.97 9.70
N LEU A 13 6.30 15.19 10.19
CA LEU A 13 5.06 15.93 9.95
C LEU A 13 4.86 16.26 8.47
N ASP A 14 5.91 16.75 7.80
CA ASP A 14 5.88 17.07 6.38
C ASP A 14 5.59 15.83 5.53
N GLY A 15 6.21 14.69 5.85
CA GLY A 15 5.95 13.42 5.19
C GLY A 15 4.50 12.96 5.35
N PHE A 16 3.95 13.11 6.56
CA PHE A 16 2.55 12.77 6.85
C PHE A 16 1.57 13.64 6.05
N LEU A 17 1.75 14.96 6.09
CA LEU A 17 0.87 15.92 5.38
C LEU A 17 0.98 15.77 3.86
N ASN A 18 2.19 15.61 3.33
CA ASN A 18 2.42 15.41 1.90
C ASN A 18 1.76 14.12 1.40
N PHE A 19 1.84 13.03 2.17
CA PHE A 19 1.10 11.81 1.82
C PHE A 19 -0.41 12.05 1.73
N GLN A 20 -1.00 12.75 2.70
CA GLN A 20 -2.44 13.05 2.71
C GLN A 20 -2.86 13.97 1.55
N GLU A 21 -2.00 14.89 1.14
CA GLU A 21 -2.21 15.75 -0.02
C GLU A 21 -2.15 14.96 -1.34
N VAL A 22 -1.15 14.08 -1.48
CA VAL A 22 -0.92 13.31 -2.70
C VAL A 22 -1.91 12.16 -2.85
N TRP A 23 -2.30 11.50 -1.77
CA TRP A 23 -3.15 10.31 -1.77
C TRP A 23 -4.49 10.57 -1.09
N THR A 24 -5.24 11.55 -1.57
CA THR A 24 -6.62 11.79 -1.11
C THR A 24 -7.50 10.56 -1.35
N LEU A 25 -8.60 10.42 -0.60
CA LEU A 25 -9.58 9.36 -0.84
C LEU A 25 -10.07 9.35 -2.30
N GLU A 26 -10.26 10.53 -2.90
CA GLU A 26 -10.70 10.64 -4.29
C GLU A 26 -9.64 10.13 -5.26
N LYS A 27 -8.36 10.42 -5.02
CA LYS A 27 -7.28 9.84 -5.83
C LYS A 27 -7.19 8.32 -5.65
N VAL A 28 -7.32 7.81 -4.42
CA VAL A 28 -7.32 6.36 -4.17
C VAL A 28 -8.48 5.65 -4.87
N LYS A 29 -9.68 6.25 -4.95
CA LYS A 29 -10.80 5.68 -5.73
C LYS A 29 -10.46 5.54 -7.22
N ASN A 30 -9.80 6.56 -7.77
CA ASN A 30 -9.49 6.66 -9.19
C ASN A 30 -8.13 6.06 -9.58
N MET A 31 -7.33 5.61 -8.61
CA MET A 31 -5.97 5.14 -8.90
C MET A 31 -5.95 3.94 -9.84
N THR A 32 -4.95 3.90 -10.71
CA THR A 32 -4.66 2.76 -11.59
C THR A 32 -3.77 1.72 -10.88
N LEU A 33 -3.59 0.55 -11.50
CA LEU A 33 -2.70 -0.49 -10.97
C LEU A 33 -1.23 -0.02 -10.93
N GLU A 34 -0.80 0.74 -11.94
CA GLU A 34 0.56 1.31 -12.01
C GLU A 34 0.81 2.38 -10.95
N GLU A 35 -0.22 3.17 -10.62
CA GLU A 35 -0.17 4.14 -9.52
C GLU A 35 -0.19 3.44 -8.16
N TYR A 36 -0.85 2.29 -8.06
CA TYR A 36 -0.86 1.49 -6.85
C TYR A 36 0.51 0.87 -6.56
N THR A 37 1.12 0.23 -7.55
CA THR A 37 2.40 -0.49 -7.39
C THR A 37 3.24 -0.41 -8.66
N ASN A 38 4.51 -0.07 -8.48
CA ASN A 38 5.44 0.04 -9.60
C ASN A 38 6.89 -0.31 -9.22
N ILE A 39 7.76 -0.40 -10.21
CA ILE A 39 9.20 -0.66 -10.06
C ILE A 39 10.01 0.54 -10.50
N LYS A 40 11.24 0.65 -10.01
CA LYS A 40 12.12 1.81 -10.29
C LYS A 40 12.43 1.97 -11.79
N LYS A 41 12.44 0.87 -12.54
CA LYS A 41 12.64 0.85 -13.99
C LYS A 41 11.56 1.66 -14.73
N ASP A 42 10.30 1.48 -14.33
CA ASP A 42 9.14 2.06 -15.03
C ASP A 42 8.64 3.35 -14.35
N ASN A 43 8.89 3.48 -13.04
CA ASN A 43 8.63 4.69 -12.25
C ASN A 43 9.91 5.09 -11.45
N PRO A 44 10.80 5.92 -12.04
CA PRO A 44 12.05 6.33 -11.40
C PRO A 44 11.87 7.07 -10.07
N ASN A 45 10.75 7.80 -9.92
CA ASN A 45 10.44 8.60 -8.73
C ASN A 45 9.87 7.76 -7.57
N ARG A 46 9.41 6.53 -7.87
CA ARG A 46 8.75 5.63 -6.92
C ARG A 46 7.75 6.39 -6.06
N ASP A 47 6.80 7.02 -6.72
CA ASP A 47 5.68 7.72 -6.10
C ASP A 47 4.39 6.89 -6.12
N ASP A 48 4.49 5.60 -6.41
CA ASP A 48 3.41 4.63 -6.29
C ASP A 48 2.95 4.44 -4.84
N PHE A 49 1.67 4.11 -4.64
CA PHE A 49 1.04 4.03 -3.32
C PHE A 49 1.76 3.06 -2.39
N THR A 50 2.10 1.86 -2.87
CA THR A 50 2.81 0.87 -2.04
C THR A 50 4.18 1.36 -1.57
N PHE A 51 4.91 2.09 -2.42
CA PHE A 51 6.20 2.67 -2.04
C PHE A 51 6.08 3.82 -1.04
N TRP A 52 5.03 4.65 -1.15
CA TRP A 52 4.75 5.65 -0.12
C TRP A 52 4.57 4.99 1.24
N ILE A 53 3.68 4.00 1.30
CA ILE A 53 3.30 3.28 2.54
C ILE A 53 4.49 2.54 3.17
N GLU A 54 5.37 1.93 2.38
CA GLU A 54 6.52 1.16 2.90
C GLU A 54 7.77 1.99 3.14
N SER A 55 8.14 2.84 2.18
CA SER A 55 9.47 3.43 2.10
C SER A 55 9.47 4.93 2.43
N LYS A 56 8.60 5.74 1.82
CA LYS A 56 8.60 7.20 2.06
C LYS A 56 8.10 7.55 3.46
N LEU A 57 7.29 6.68 4.05
CA LEU A 57 6.72 6.84 5.39
C LEU A 57 7.39 5.94 6.44
N ASP A 58 8.61 5.43 6.18
CA ASP A 58 9.30 4.49 7.08
C ASP A 58 9.53 5.06 8.49
N ASN A 59 9.82 6.36 8.59
CA ASN A 59 9.99 7.07 9.86
C ASN A 59 8.68 7.21 10.67
N LEU A 60 7.53 6.95 10.06
CA LEU A 60 6.19 7.02 10.65
C LEU A 60 5.61 5.61 10.91
N GLY A 61 6.45 4.67 11.35
CA GLY A 61 6.09 3.29 11.63
C GLY A 61 6.43 2.35 10.48
N SER A 62 7.64 1.80 10.52
CA SER A 62 8.18 0.92 9.50
C SER A 62 7.34 -0.35 9.32
N ILE A 63 7.11 -0.73 8.06
CA ILE A 63 6.50 -2.01 7.68
C ILE A 63 7.44 -2.82 6.77
N TRP A 64 8.75 -2.54 6.85
CA TRP A 64 9.76 -3.23 6.05
C TRP A 64 9.87 -4.72 6.36
N GLY A 65 10.41 -5.45 5.38
CA GLY A 65 10.64 -6.88 5.48
C GLY A 65 9.51 -7.72 4.91
N GLY A 66 9.76 -9.03 4.79
CA GLY A 66 8.83 -9.96 4.18
C GLY A 66 8.72 -9.81 2.66
N SER A 67 7.68 -10.40 2.09
CA SER A 67 7.45 -10.41 0.65
C SER A 67 6.50 -9.28 0.22
N ALA A 68 6.69 -8.74 -0.99
CA ALA A 68 5.78 -7.79 -1.61
C ALA A 68 4.34 -8.33 -1.76
N PHE A 69 4.12 -9.64 -1.65
CA PHE A 69 2.77 -10.22 -1.51
C PHE A 69 1.97 -9.68 -0.33
N LYS A 70 2.58 -9.01 0.67
CA LYS A 70 1.85 -8.31 1.74
C LYS A 70 0.91 -7.21 1.23
N PHE A 71 1.20 -6.64 0.06
CA PHE A 71 0.34 -5.69 -0.63
C PHE A 71 -0.79 -6.37 -1.41
N GLY A 72 -0.78 -7.70 -1.51
CA GLY A 72 -1.79 -8.48 -2.23
C GLY A 72 -1.52 -8.58 -3.74
N ILE A 73 -1.13 -7.50 -4.41
CA ILE A 73 -0.60 -7.47 -5.78
C ILE A 73 0.60 -6.52 -5.87
N TYR A 74 1.60 -6.84 -6.69
CA TYR A 74 2.75 -5.95 -6.94
C TYR A 74 3.32 -6.07 -8.36
N ARG A 75 3.91 -4.98 -8.87
CA ARG A 75 4.67 -4.97 -10.13
C ARG A 75 5.99 -5.72 -9.93
N ARG A 76 6.24 -6.73 -10.75
CA ARG A 76 7.44 -7.56 -10.68
C ARG A 76 8.62 -6.84 -11.33
N ASN A 77 9.77 -6.85 -10.68
CA ASN A 77 11.03 -6.42 -11.30
C ASN A 77 11.62 -7.47 -12.25
N ASP A 78 11.39 -8.75 -11.93
CA ASP A 78 11.76 -9.88 -12.79
C ASP A 78 10.54 -10.29 -13.62
N GLU A 79 10.63 -10.03 -14.93
CA GLU A 79 9.60 -10.28 -15.95
C GLU A 79 9.72 -11.67 -16.59
N SER A 80 10.60 -12.55 -16.09
CA SER A 80 10.71 -13.93 -16.56
C SER A 80 9.41 -14.71 -16.31
N GLN A 81 9.16 -15.73 -17.13
CA GLN A 81 8.01 -16.61 -16.93
C GLN A 81 8.11 -17.30 -15.57
N LYS A 82 7.00 -17.31 -14.82
CA LYS A 82 6.94 -17.88 -13.48
C LYS A 82 5.63 -18.63 -13.28
N GLU A 83 5.75 -19.86 -12.82
CA GLU A 83 4.59 -20.71 -12.57
C GLU A 83 3.85 -20.28 -11.29
N SER A 84 2.53 -20.29 -11.39
CA SER A 84 1.63 -20.02 -10.27
C SER A 84 1.61 -21.22 -9.33
N SER A 85 1.81 -20.98 -8.03
CA SER A 85 1.86 -22.04 -7.02
C SER A 85 1.54 -21.50 -5.63
N SER A 86 1.05 -22.36 -4.74
CA SER A 86 0.80 -22.04 -3.32
C SER A 86 -0.06 -20.78 -3.10
N GLY A 87 -1.10 -20.59 -3.92
CA GLY A 87 -1.98 -19.42 -3.84
C GLY A 87 -1.36 -18.11 -4.33
N ARG A 88 -0.21 -18.16 -5.00
CA ARG A 88 0.42 -17.02 -5.67
C ARG A 88 0.26 -17.17 -7.18
N LEU A 89 -0.29 -16.14 -7.80
CA LEU A 89 -0.51 -16.06 -9.23
C LEU A 89 0.45 -15.05 -9.85
N TYR A 90 0.80 -15.27 -11.11
CA TYR A 90 1.77 -14.47 -11.86
C TYR A 90 1.25 -14.18 -13.26
N SER A 91 1.36 -12.93 -13.68
CA SER A 91 1.38 -12.53 -15.09
C SER A 91 2.81 -12.19 -15.49
N GLN A 92 3.03 -11.76 -16.73
CA GLN A 92 4.34 -11.27 -17.15
C GLN A 92 4.83 -10.15 -16.22
N ASN A 93 3.92 -9.25 -15.84
CA ASN A 93 4.26 -7.98 -15.22
C ASN A 93 3.94 -7.90 -13.73
N TYR A 94 2.98 -8.70 -13.25
CA TYR A 94 2.46 -8.61 -11.89
C TYR A 94 2.45 -9.98 -11.20
N ALA A 95 2.41 -9.94 -9.88
CA ALA A 95 2.20 -11.11 -9.04
C ALA A 95 1.20 -10.78 -7.93
N TRP A 96 0.27 -11.68 -7.65
CA TRP A 96 -0.78 -11.46 -6.65
C TRP A 96 -1.17 -12.71 -5.88
N ILE A 97 -1.86 -12.55 -4.75
CA ILE A 97 -2.45 -13.65 -4.00
C ILE A 97 -3.79 -14.03 -4.63
N ALA A 98 -3.97 -15.32 -4.95
CA ALA A 98 -5.15 -15.86 -5.62
C ALA A 98 -6.47 -15.49 -4.95
N LYS A 99 -6.48 -15.32 -3.62
CA LYS A 99 -7.67 -14.92 -2.86
C LYS A 99 -8.24 -13.56 -3.27
N TYR A 100 -7.45 -12.71 -3.91
CA TYR A 100 -7.88 -11.39 -4.35
C TYR A 100 -8.43 -11.39 -5.78
N GLY A 101 -8.21 -12.43 -6.59
CA GLY A 101 -8.77 -12.47 -7.94
C GLY A 101 -8.03 -13.43 -8.87
N ASN A 102 -8.66 -13.70 -10.01
CA ASN A 102 -8.14 -14.65 -11.01
C ASN A 102 -7.21 -13.98 -12.03
N ASN A 103 -7.20 -12.65 -12.09
CA ASN A 103 -6.29 -11.85 -12.92
C ASN A 103 -5.85 -10.59 -12.16
N GLU A 104 -4.85 -9.89 -12.72
CA GLU A 104 -4.24 -8.70 -12.09
C GLU A 104 -5.24 -7.56 -11.83
N ASN A 105 -6.19 -7.31 -12.74
CA ASN A 105 -7.18 -6.25 -12.57
C ASN A 105 -8.21 -6.60 -11.49
N GLU A 106 -8.66 -7.85 -11.43
CA GLU A 106 -9.56 -8.33 -10.38
C GLU A 106 -8.90 -8.25 -9.00
N ALA A 107 -7.66 -8.73 -8.90
CA ALA A 107 -6.85 -8.64 -7.68
C ALA A 107 -6.67 -7.18 -7.23
N PHE A 108 -6.29 -6.31 -8.15
CA PHE A 108 -6.14 -4.89 -7.89
C PHE A 108 -7.44 -4.25 -7.40
N ASN A 109 -8.55 -4.44 -8.10
CA ASN A 109 -9.82 -3.83 -7.74
C ASN A 109 -10.30 -4.27 -6.35
N ASN A 110 -10.20 -5.56 -6.03
CA ASN A 110 -10.56 -6.09 -4.71
C ASN A 110 -9.65 -5.53 -3.59
N ILE A 111 -8.36 -5.30 -3.86
CA ILE A 111 -7.44 -4.66 -2.91
C ILE A 111 -7.75 -3.17 -2.77
N LYS A 112 -8.00 -2.46 -3.88
CA LYS A 112 -8.38 -1.05 -3.89
C LYS A 112 -9.66 -0.82 -3.07
N GLU A 113 -10.67 -1.65 -3.23
CA GLU A 113 -11.90 -1.59 -2.42
C GLU A 113 -11.63 -1.73 -0.93
N LYS A 114 -10.76 -2.66 -0.52
CA LYS A 114 -10.36 -2.81 0.89
C LYS A 114 -9.64 -1.57 1.41
N ILE A 115 -8.75 -0.98 0.62
CA ILE A 115 -8.04 0.26 0.98
C ILE A 115 -9.06 1.40 1.16
N ILE A 116 -10.00 1.57 0.24
CA ILE A 116 -11.08 2.57 0.35
C ILE A 116 -11.87 2.38 1.64
N GLN A 117 -12.24 1.14 1.98
CA GLN A 117 -12.95 0.82 3.23
C GLN A 117 -12.12 1.17 4.47
N ILE A 118 -10.80 0.89 4.45
CA ILE A 118 -9.89 1.25 5.56
C ILE A 118 -9.85 2.78 5.73
N ILE A 119 -9.70 3.52 4.64
CA ILE A 119 -9.63 4.98 4.65
C ILE A 119 -10.92 5.57 5.23
N GLN A 120 -12.07 5.16 4.69
CA GLN A 120 -13.37 5.64 5.15
C GLN A 120 -13.60 5.32 6.63
N ALA A 121 -13.33 4.08 7.04
CA ALA A 121 -13.47 3.68 8.43
C ALA A 121 -12.51 4.44 9.36
N SER A 122 -11.33 4.83 8.88
CA SER A 122 -10.39 5.66 9.65
C SER A 122 -10.93 7.07 9.86
N GLN A 123 -11.42 7.70 8.78
CA GLN A 123 -12.01 9.04 8.83
C GLN A 123 -13.26 9.09 9.71
N ASP A 124 -14.02 7.99 9.78
CA ASP A 124 -15.18 7.82 10.66
C ASP A 124 -14.81 7.37 12.09
N ASN A 125 -13.52 7.23 12.41
CA ASN A 125 -13.02 6.69 13.69
C ASN A 125 -13.62 5.31 14.05
N ASN A 126 -13.91 4.48 13.05
CA ASN A 126 -14.54 3.18 13.18
C ASN A 126 -13.51 2.03 13.18
N LEU A 127 -12.75 1.94 14.27
CA LEU A 127 -11.69 0.94 14.45
C LEU A 127 -12.20 -0.51 14.35
N LYS A 128 -13.45 -0.77 14.74
CA LYS A 128 -14.08 -2.10 14.65
C LYS A 128 -14.27 -2.55 13.21
N THR A 129 -14.55 -1.63 12.30
CA THR A 129 -14.66 -1.94 10.88
C THR A 129 -13.28 -2.21 10.30
N ILE A 130 -12.28 -1.37 10.61
CA ILE A 130 -10.88 -1.59 10.17
C ILE A 130 -10.42 -2.98 10.58
N GLU A 131 -10.65 -3.38 11.83
CA GLU A 131 -10.18 -4.67 12.34
C GLU A 131 -10.73 -5.87 11.56
N LYS A 132 -11.97 -5.80 11.08
CA LYS A 132 -12.66 -6.88 10.35
C LYS A 132 -12.26 -6.99 8.88
N ILE A 133 -11.59 -5.99 8.31
CA ILE A 133 -11.18 -6.01 6.91
C ILE A 133 -10.10 -7.08 6.73
N ASP A 134 -10.37 -8.09 5.89
CA ASP A 134 -9.39 -9.11 5.53
C ASP A 134 -8.31 -8.52 4.61
N PHE A 135 -7.31 -7.92 5.24
CA PHE A 135 -6.07 -7.41 4.64
C PHE A 135 -4.94 -7.52 5.67
N GLY A 136 -3.68 -7.53 5.23
CA GLY A 136 -2.55 -7.75 6.15
C GLY A 136 -2.48 -6.68 7.23
N ASP A 137 -2.44 -7.08 8.51
CA ASP A 137 -2.61 -6.16 9.65
C ASP A 137 -1.64 -4.97 9.65
N ALA A 138 -0.37 -5.20 9.34
CA ALA A 138 0.62 -4.13 9.26
C ALA A 138 0.25 -3.09 8.21
N ILE A 139 -0.22 -3.51 7.03
CA ILE A 139 -0.63 -2.60 5.95
C ILE A 139 -1.93 -1.90 6.33
N LYS A 140 -2.90 -2.66 6.82
CA LYS A 140 -4.24 -2.21 7.23
C LYS A 140 -4.13 -1.05 8.23
N TRP A 141 -3.36 -1.23 9.29
CA TRP A 141 -3.18 -0.21 10.33
C TRP A 141 -2.24 0.91 9.91
N LYS A 142 -1.24 0.64 9.07
CA LYS A 142 -0.39 1.69 8.49
C LYS A 142 -1.19 2.65 7.62
N ILE A 143 -2.09 2.13 6.79
CA ILE A 143 -3.00 2.97 5.98
C ILE A 143 -3.91 3.76 6.92
N ALA A 144 -4.65 3.09 7.82
CA ALA A 144 -5.57 3.77 8.74
C ALA A 144 -4.90 4.95 9.47
N PHE A 145 -3.71 4.73 10.06
CA PHE A 145 -2.97 5.79 10.75
C PHE A 145 -2.72 7.05 9.91
N HIS A 146 -2.55 6.92 8.59
CA HIS A 146 -2.32 8.08 7.69
C HIS A 146 -3.62 8.73 7.20
N TYR A 147 -4.79 8.23 7.55
CA TYR A 147 -6.10 8.77 7.15
C TYR A 147 -7.02 9.10 8.34
N GLN A 148 -6.45 9.20 9.55
CA GLN A 148 -7.14 9.69 10.74
C GLN A 148 -7.27 11.23 10.75
#